data_AF-A0A4W4HC57-F1
#
_entry.id   AF-A0A4W4HC57-F1
#
_cell.length_a   1.000
_cell.length_b   1.000
_cell.length_c   1.000
_cell.angle_alpha   90.00
_cell.angle_beta   90.00
_cell.angle_gamma   90.00
#
_symmetry.space_group_name_H-M   'P 1'
#
loop_
_entity.id
_entity.type
_entity.pdbx_description
1 polymer ?
#
loop_
_entity_poly.entity_id
_entity_poly.type
_entity_poly.pdbx_seq_one_letter_code
_entity_poly.pdbx_strand_id
1 'polypeptide(L)'
;MEGSKSSSTTMQVSFVCQRCSQPLKLDTSFNVLDRVTIHELIAPLVSVTPSKQAESSDADSPPEETFVENKHDGVSRKYIPPARMMSTESANSFTLIGEASDGGTMENLSRRLKVTSDLFDIMSGQTDVDHPLCEECTDTLLDHLDTQLNITENECQNYKNCLELLSQLQEEDKGTLLSQLQQLRQEEDQLIQELEAIEKQREAVAMELGEARSHAQQLDAEELQYQKEYCEFKRQQLDLDDELKSVDNQMRYCQTQLDRLKKTNVFNATFHIWHSGQFGTINNFRLGRLPSVPVEWNEINAAWGQTVLLLHALANKMGLRFQRYRLVPYGNHSYLESLTDKSKVICQEQDQPSLILPT
;
A
#
# COMPACT_ATOMS: atom_id res chain seq x y z
N MET A 1 -61.33 49.42 83.83
CA MET A 1 -60.10 50.03 83.26
C MET A 1 -59.32 48.94 82.58
N GLU A 2 -58.73 49.31 81.45
CA GLU A 2 -58.17 48.49 80.38
C GLU A 2 -57.00 47.58 80.77
N GLY A 3 -56.72 46.60 79.91
CA GLY A 3 -55.48 45.81 79.94
C GLY A 3 -55.47 44.68 78.91
N SER A 4 -55.12 45.01 77.66
CA SER A 4 -55.17 44.16 76.45
C SER A 4 -53.90 43.33 76.21
N LYS A 5 -54.07 42.22 75.44
CA LYS A 5 -53.09 41.42 74.64
C LYS A 5 -52.29 40.35 75.43
N SER A 6 -52.05 39.13 74.94
CA SER A 6 -51.96 38.59 73.57
C SER A 6 -52.31 37.09 73.49
N SER A 7 -52.94 36.68 72.39
CA SER A 7 -53.17 35.30 71.96
C SER A 7 -51.85 34.54 71.72
N SER A 8 -51.64 33.41 72.39
CA SER A 8 -50.56 32.47 72.08
C SER A 8 -51.12 31.26 71.34
N THR A 9 -50.88 31.25 70.03
CA THR A 9 -51.11 30.15 69.10
C THR A 9 -50.41 28.88 69.59
N THR A 10 -51.15 27.84 69.96
CA THR A 10 -50.59 26.49 70.18
C THR A 10 -50.29 25.89 68.81
N MET A 11 -49.02 25.80 68.42
CA MET A 11 -48.60 25.08 67.22
C MET A 11 -48.95 23.59 67.39
N GLN A 12 -49.98 23.13 66.68
CA GLN A 12 -50.28 21.70 66.57
C GLN A 12 -49.30 21.10 65.56
N VAL A 13 -48.36 20.30 66.05
CA VAL A 13 -47.49 19.50 65.18
C VAL A 13 -48.27 18.27 64.75
N SER A 14 -48.55 18.14 63.45
CA SER A 14 -49.21 16.98 62.86
C SER A 14 -48.18 16.09 62.17
N PHE A 15 -48.08 14.83 62.59
CA PHE A 15 -47.33 13.82 61.86
C PHE A 15 -48.14 13.41 60.63
N VAL A 16 -47.45 13.13 59.53
CA VAL A 16 -48.08 12.68 58.28
C VAL A 16 -47.56 11.30 57.90
N CYS A 17 -48.41 10.49 57.29
CA CYS A 17 -47.97 9.25 56.68
C CYS A 17 -46.97 9.56 55.57
N GLN A 18 -45.79 8.95 55.58
CA GLN A 18 -44.76 9.20 54.57
C GLN A 18 -45.17 8.72 53.16
N ARG A 19 -46.11 7.76 53.08
CA ARG A 19 -46.58 7.22 51.80
C ARG A 19 -47.77 7.98 51.20
N CYS A 20 -48.78 8.35 52.00
CA CYS A 20 -50.00 9.00 51.50
C CYS A 20 -50.18 10.45 51.96
N SER A 21 -49.24 11.00 52.75
CA SER A 21 -49.26 12.36 53.30
C SER A 21 -50.47 12.72 54.16
N GLN A 22 -51.29 11.74 54.56
CA GLN A 22 -52.44 11.95 55.43
C GLN A 22 -52.01 12.22 56.88
N PRO A 23 -52.71 13.11 57.61
CA PRO A 23 -52.40 13.43 59.00
C PRO A 23 -52.68 12.24 59.92
N LEU A 24 -51.66 11.82 60.67
CA LEU A 24 -51.71 10.73 61.62
C LEU A 24 -52.09 11.23 63.01
N LYS A 25 -52.99 10.50 63.67
CA LYS A 25 -53.26 10.66 65.10
C LYS A 25 -52.39 9.66 65.86
N LEU A 26 -51.34 10.14 66.49
CA LEU A 26 -50.53 9.30 67.37
C LEU A 26 -51.34 8.95 68.62
N ASP A 27 -51.26 7.69 69.04
CA ASP A 27 -51.90 7.22 70.25
C ASP A 27 -51.29 7.90 71.49
N THR A 28 -52.09 8.10 72.53
CA THR A 28 -51.67 8.72 73.79
C THR A 28 -50.51 8.00 74.48
N SER A 29 -50.30 6.72 74.18
CA SER A 29 -49.19 5.88 74.65
C SER A 29 -47.80 6.39 74.23
N PHE A 30 -47.64 7.09 73.11
CA PHE A 30 -46.38 7.74 72.72
C PHE A 30 -45.98 8.88 73.68
N ASN A 31 -46.90 9.37 74.52
CA ASN A 31 -46.60 10.41 75.52
C ASN A 31 -45.99 9.86 76.82
N VAL A 32 -45.94 8.54 77.00
CA VAL A 32 -45.53 7.87 78.26
C VAL A 32 -44.44 6.82 78.02
N LEU A 33 -43.52 7.09 77.08
CA LEU A 33 -42.37 6.21 76.85
C LEU A 33 -41.23 6.56 77.80
N ASP A 34 -40.85 5.62 78.66
CA ASP A 34 -39.71 5.76 79.58
C ASP A 34 -38.39 5.52 78.84
N ARG A 35 -37.29 6.17 79.30
CA ARG A 35 -35.99 6.13 78.61
C ARG A 35 -35.44 4.72 78.42
N VAL A 36 -35.78 3.79 79.31
CA VAL A 36 -35.38 2.38 79.24
C VAL A 36 -36.11 1.66 78.11
N THR A 37 -37.42 1.87 77.98
CA THR A 37 -38.22 1.24 76.92
C THR A 37 -37.81 1.71 75.51
N ILE A 38 -37.37 2.96 75.39
CA ILE A 38 -36.84 3.50 74.13
C ILE A 38 -35.51 2.81 73.77
N HIS A 39 -34.63 2.56 74.74
CA HIS A 39 -33.36 1.87 74.48
C HIS A 39 -33.56 0.40 74.08
N GLU A 40 -34.61 -0.27 74.58
CA GLU A 40 -34.96 -1.65 74.16
C GLU A 40 -35.54 -1.71 72.75
N LEU A 41 -36.35 -0.73 72.35
CA LEU A 41 -36.92 -0.65 70.99
C LEU A 41 -35.87 -0.30 69.91
N ILE A 42 -34.77 0.32 70.31
CA ILE A 42 -33.63 0.69 69.44
C ILE A 42 -32.60 -0.45 69.33
N ALA A 43 -32.75 -1.53 70.12
CA ALA A 43 -31.86 -2.67 70.04
C ALA A 43 -31.97 -3.35 68.65
N PRO A 44 -30.86 -3.55 67.93
CA PRO A 44 -30.90 -4.15 66.60
C PRO A 44 -31.54 -5.55 66.64
N LEU A 45 -32.61 -5.77 65.89
CA LEU A 45 -33.10 -7.12 65.63
C LEU A 45 -32.06 -7.80 64.73
N VAL A 46 -31.51 -8.91 65.21
CA VAL A 46 -30.40 -9.63 64.56
C VAL A 46 -30.77 -10.02 63.13
N SER A 47 -30.28 -9.28 62.14
CA SER A 47 -30.25 -9.70 60.75
C SER A 47 -29.06 -10.64 60.55
N VAL A 48 -29.33 -11.92 60.33
CA VAL A 48 -28.30 -12.92 60.00
C VAL A 48 -27.84 -12.70 58.56
N THR A 49 -26.68 -12.08 58.38
CA THR A 49 -25.92 -12.17 57.11
C THR A 49 -24.43 -12.40 57.39
N PRO A 50 -23.75 -13.26 56.62
CA PRO A 50 -22.48 -13.84 56.99
C PRO A 50 -21.28 -12.91 56.73
N SER A 51 -20.36 -12.92 57.70
CA SER A 51 -19.09 -12.21 57.69
C SER A 51 -18.14 -12.77 56.62
N LYS A 52 -17.53 -11.90 55.82
CA LYS A 52 -16.30 -12.21 55.06
C LYS A 52 -15.23 -11.19 55.40
N GLN A 53 -14.19 -11.69 56.06
CA GLN A 53 -12.94 -11.03 56.41
C GLN A 53 -12.03 -10.89 55.18
N ALA A 54 -11.32 -9.77 55.08
CA ALA A 54 -10.01 -9.60 54.45
C ALA A 54 -9.51 -8.20 54.85
N GLU A 55 -8.62 -8.09 55.85
CA GLU A 55 -7.15 -8.05 55.72
C GLU A 55 -6.62 -6.94 54.80
N SER A 56 -5.94 -6.02 55.47
CA SER A 56 -5.22 -4.84 55.01
C SER A 56 -3.87 -5.19 54.38
N SER A 57 -3.54 -4.56 53.25
CA SER A 57 -2.15 -4.16 52.97
C SER A 57 -2.12 -2.93 52.07
N ASP A 58 -1.15 -2.08 52.39
CA ASP A 58 -0.93 -0.70 51.94
C ASP A 58 -0.69 -0.55 50.42
N ALA A 59 -1.11 0.60 49.86
CA ALA A 59 -0.25 1.48 49.06
C ALA A 59 -1.03 2.71 48.57
N ASP A 60 -0.64 3.88 49.08
CA ASP A 60 -0.99 5.20 48.58
C ASP A 60 -0.38 5.43 47.18
N SER A 61 -1.21 5.68 46.17
CA SER A 61 -0.82 6.47 44.98
C SER A 61 -2.08 7.09 44.34
N PRO A 62 -1.99 8.34 43.83
CA PRO A 62 -3.13 9.10 43.33
C PRO A 62 -3.59 8.55 41.97
N PRO A 63 -4.87 8.75 41.58
CA PRO A 63 -5.42 8.08 40.40
C PRO A 63 -4.94 8.77 39.12
N GLU A 64 -4.09 8.09 38.35
CA GLU A 64 -3.95 8.35 36.92
C GLU A 64 -5.17 7.77 36.19
N GLU A 65 -5.75 8.59 35.32
CA GLU A 65 -6.83 8.21 34.42
C GLU A 65 -6.33 7.19 33.39
N THR A 66 -6.49 5.91 33.69
CA THR A 66 -6.30 4.83 32.70
C THR A 66 -7.65 4.34 32.20
N PHE A 67 -7.96 4.71 30.96
CA PHE A 67 -9.02 4.12 30.16
C PHE A 67 -8.65 2.65 29.89
N VAL A 68 -9.26 1.71 30.61
CA VAL A 68 -9.12 0.27 30.36
C VAL A 68 -10.36 -0.20 29.61
N GLU A 69 -10.19 -0.39 28.31
CA GLU A 69 -11.17 -0.98 27.41
C GLU A 69 -11.25 -2.49 27.67
N ASN A 70 -12.11 -2.92 28.59
CA ASN A 70 -12.47 -4.33 28.75
C ASN A 70 -13.77 -4.61 27.99
N LYS A 71 -13.65 -5.47 26.99
CA LYS A 71 -14.76 -5.97 26.17
C LYS A 71 -15.74 -6.82 27.00
N HIS A 72 -17.01 -6.63 26.67
CA HIS A 72 -18.18 -7.51 26.91
C HIS A 72 -18.98 -7.30 28.20
N ASP A 73 -19.59 -6.12 28.35
CA ASP A 73 -21.05 -6.00 28.44
C ASP A 73 -21.45 -4.51 28.36
N GLY A 74 -22.23 -4.14 27.35
CA GLY A 74 -22.54 -2.74 26.98
C GLY A 74 -23.49 -2.01 27.94
N VAL A 75 -23.23 -2.03 29.25
CA VAL A 75 -24.02 -1.32 30.26
C VAL A 75 -23.12 -0.58 31.23
N SER A 76 -23.02 0.74 31.08
CA SER A 76 -22.40 1.61 32.09
C SER A 76 -23.30 1.71 33.32
N ARG A 77 -22.94 1.04 34.41
CA ARG A 77 -23.61 1.21 35.71
C ARG A 77 -22.80 2.14 36.60
N LYS A 78 -23.33 3.32 36.87
CA LYS A 78 -22.78 4.25 37.86
C LYS A 78 -23.11 3.71 39.27
N TYR A 79 -22.14 3.11 39.93
CA TYR A 79 -22.26 2.77 41.35
C TYR A 79 -22.17 4.07 42.16
N ILE A 80 -23.29 4.49 42.75
CA ILE A 80 -23.35 5.57 43.72
C ILE A 80 -23.42 4.90 45.09
N PRO A 81 -22.35 4.89 45.91
CA PRO A 81 -22.45 4.36 47.26
C PRO A 81 -23.48 5.20 48.04
N PRO A 82 -24.36 4.57 48.85
CA PRO A 82 -25.26 5.31 49.70
C PRO A 82 -24.42 6.23 50.60
N ALA A 83 -24.80 7.50 50.66
CA ALA A 83 -24.17 8.49 51.52
C ALA A 83 -24.36 8.06 52.98
N ARG A 84 -23.43 7.23 53.47
CA ARG A 84 -23.23 6.99 54.89
C ARG A 84 -22.77 8.32 55.48
N MET A 85 -23.71 9.07 56.04
CA MET A 85 -23.43 10.06 57.07
C MET A 85 -22.85 9.29 58.26
N MET A 86 -21.53 9.12 58.23
CA MET A 86 -20.77 8.72 59.41
C MET A 86 -20.82 9.91 60.36
N SER A 87 -21.75 9.89 61.31
CA SER A 87 -21.60 10.62 62.57
C SER A 87 -20.42 9.98 63.31
N THR A 88 -19.21 10.34 62.90
CA THR A 88 -18.03 10.15 63.73
C THR A 88 -18.11 11.12 64.89
N GLU A 89 -17.63 10.62 66.03
CA GLU A 89 -17.36 11.37 67.26
C GLU A 89 -18.49 11.37 68.30
N SER A 90 -18.60 10.21 68.96
CA SER A 90 -18.44 10.09 70.42
C SER A 90 -18.36 11.42 71.18
N ALA A 91 -19.52 11.93 71.56
CA ALA A 91 -19.63 12.96 72.59
C ALA A 91 -20.46 12.40 73.75
N ASN A 92 -19.74 11.96 74.78
CA ASN A 92 -20.13 12.00 76.19
C ASN A 92 -21.54 11.50 76.56
N SER A 93 -21.69 10.18 76.72
CA SER A 93 -22.71 9.65 77.63
C SER A 93 -22.19 9.75 79.07
N PHE A 94 -22.36 10.93 79.66
CA PHE A 94 -22.19 11.16 81.09
C PHE A 94 -23.54 10.89 81.78
N THR A 95 -23.60 9.87 82.64
CA THR A 95 -24.77 9.54 83.46
C THR A 95 -24.91 10.56 84.59
N LEU A 96 -25.71 11.60 84.37
CA LEU A 96 -26.09 12.53 85.43
C LEU A 96 -27.35 11.99 86.12
N ILE A 97 -27.16 11.29 87.24
CA ILE A 97 -28.20 11.03 88.23
C ILE A 97 -28.42 12.36 88.96
N GLY A 98 -29.50 13.03 88.64
CA GLY A 98 -29.89 14.28 89.29
C GLY A 98 -31.34 14.59 88.96
N GLU A 99 -32.20 14.46 89.96
CA GLU A 99 -33.58 14.94 89.95
C GLU A 99 -33.57 16.44 89.63
N ALA A 100 -34.22 16.84 88.53
CA ALA A 100 -34.51 18.23 88.24
C ALA A 100 -36.02 18.38 88.05
N SER A 101 -36.57 19.01 89.08
CA SER A 101 -37.90 19.60 89.23
C SER A 101 -38.53 20.14 87.95
N ASP A 102 -39.84 19.93 87.90
CA ASP A 102 -40.90 20.68 87.23
C ASP A 102 -40.50 22.11 86.83
N GLY A 103 -40.50 22.37 85.51
CA GLY A 103 -40.18 23.66 84.92
C GLY A 103 -40.34 23.65 83.41
N GLY A 104 -41.50 24.09 82.92
CA GLY A 104 -41.70 24.47 81.51
C GLY A 104 -42.33 23.39 80.63
N THR A 105 -43.62 23.54 80.34
CA THR A 105 -44.40 22.75 79.36
C THR A 105 -43.76 22.66 77.97
N MET A 106 -42.80 23.53 77.63
CA MET A 106 -42.11 23.57 76.33
C MET A 106 -40.96 22.56 76.18
N GLU A 107 -40.24 22.23 77.27
CA GLU A 107 -39.12 21.26 77.22
C GLU A 107 -39.62 19.82 77.08
N ASN A 108 -40.80 19.52 77.65
CA ASN A 108 -41.46 18.23 77.52
C ASN A 108 -41.97 17.98 76.09
N LEU A 109 -42.49 19.01 75.41
CA LEU A 109 -42.93 18.88 74.01
C LEU A 109 -41.73 18.67 73.07
N SER A 110 -40.66 19.45 73.24
CA SER A 110 -39.45 19.33 72.41
C SER A 110 -38.77 17.98 72.58
N ARG A 111 -38.67 17.47 73.82
CA ARG A 111 -38.16 16.11 74.09
C ARG A 111 -39.06 15.05 73.46
N ARG A 112 -40.39 15.19 73.55
CA ARG A 112 -41.34 14.24 72.93
C ARG A 112 -41.23 14.20 71.41
N LEU A 113 -41.20 15.36 70.76
CA LEU A 113 -41.05 15.46 69.31
C LEU A 113 -39.72 14.87 68.83
N LYS A 114 -38.64 15.12 69.58
CA LYS A 114 -37.32 14.54 69.30
C LYS A 114 -37.33 13.02 69.43
N VAL A 115 -37.90 12.48 70.52
CA VAL A 115 -38.00 11.03 70.74
C VAL A 115 -38.88 10.35 69.67
N THR A 116 -40.00 10.94 69.28
CA THR A 116 -40.85 10.39 68.22
C THR A 116 -40.19 10.48 66.85
N SER A 117 -39.43 11.55 66.58
CA SER A 117 -38.64 11.68 65.35
C SER A 117 -37.53 10.63 65.30
N ASP A 118 -36.76 10.51 66.38
CA ASP A 118 -35.68 9.54 66.50
C ASP A 118 -36.21 8.10 66.33
N LEU A 119 -37.41 7.80 66.86
CA LEU A 119 -38.03 6.48 66.71
C LEU A 119 -38.48 6.20 65.25
N PHE A 120 -39.07 7.17 64.57
CA PHE A 120 -39.43 7.01 63.15
C PHE A 120 -38.21 6.91 62.25
N ASP A 121 -37.14 7.66 62.54
CA ASP A 121 -35.87 7.58 61.81
C ASP A 121 -35.21 6.21 62.00
N ILE A 122 -35.27 5.63 63.21
CA ILE A 122 -34.71 4.31 63.49
C ILE A 122 -35.53 3.19 62.82
N MET A 123 -36.86 3.27 62.85
CA MET A 123 -37.73 2.33 62.13
C MET A 123 -37.50 2.39 60.61
N SER A 124 -37.39 3.60 60.05
CA SER A 124 -37.05 3.82 58.64
C SER A 124 -35.63 3.37 58.29
N GLY A 125 -34.71 3.35 59.26
CA GLY A 125 -33.35 2.85 59.06
C GLY A 125 -33.22 1.32 59.02
N GLN A 126 -34.23 0.58 59.48
CA GLN A 126 -34.24 -0.89 59.53
C GLN A 126 -35.12 -1.53 58.44
N THR A 127 -35.93 -0.73 57.75
CA THR A 127 -36.84 -1.17 56.68
C THR A 127 -36.68 -0.28 55.46
N ASP A 128 -36.82 -0.83 54.25
CA ASP A 128 -36.74 -0.05 52.99
C ASP A 128 -37.91 0.95 52.78
N VAL A 129 -38.75 1.17 53.80
CA VAL A 129 -39.91 2.06 53.76
C VAL A 129 -39.84 3.09 54.88
N ASP A 130 -40.03 4.36 54.53
CA ASP A 130 -40.04 5.46 55.46
C ASP A 130 -41.30 5.42 56.36
N HIS A 131 -41.07 5.50 57.67
CA HIS A 131 -42.08 5.55 58.71
C HIS A 131 -42.27 7.00 59.20
N PRO A 132 -43.46 7.41 59.66
CA PRO A 132 -44.64 6.59 59.99
C PRO A 132 -45.59 6.36 58.81
N LEU A 133 -46.29 5.22 58.83
CA LEU A 133 -47.34 4.87 57.89
C LEU A 133 -48.72 4.90 58.58
N CYS A 134 -49.78 5.21 57.84
CA CYS A 134 -51.16 5.03 58.32
C CYS A 134 -51.61 3.57 58.20
N GLU A 135 -52.69 3.20 58.88
CA GLU A 135 -53.29 1.86 58.86
C GLU A 135 -53.49 1.29 57.43
N GLU A 136 -54.07 2.10 56.52
CA GLU A 136 -54.25 1.70 55.13
C GLU A 136 -52.90 1.51 54.38
N CYS A 137 -51.89 2.30 54.73
CA CYS A 137 -50.55 2.19 54.14
C CYS A 137 -49.73 1.04 54.73
N THR A 138 -49.98 0.65 55.98
CA THR A 138 -49.40 -0.55 56.59
C THR A 138 -50.04 -1.81 56.04
N ASP A 139 -51.37 -1.84 55.85
CA ASP A 139 -52.06 -3.00 55.28
C ASP A 139 -51.60 -3.26 53.83
N THR A 140 -51.52 -2.20 53.01
CA THR A 140 -50.97 -2.33 51.64
C THR A 140 -49.48 -2.68 51.61
N LEU A 141 -48.72 -2.39 52.67
CA LEU A 141 -47.34 -2.84 52.80
C LEU A 141 -47.27 -4.32 53.20
N LEU A 142 -48.13 -4.77 54.11
CA LEU A 142 -48.25 -6.17 54.51
C LEU A 142 -48.68 -7.04 53.32
N ASP A 143 -49.69 -6.62 52.55
CA ASP A 143 -50.09 -7.30 51.31
C ASP A 143 -48.91 -7.39 50.32
N HIS A 144 -48.12 -6.32 50.20
CA HIS A 144 -46.94 -6.32 49.36
C HIS A 144 -45.88 -7.30 49.86
N LEU A 145 -45.61 -7.32 51.16
CA LEU A 145 -44.66 -8.25 51.78
C LEU A 145 -45.13 -9.71 51.66
N ASP A 146 -46.42 -9.99 51.81
CA ASP A 146 -46.99 -11.33 51.62
C ASP A 146 -46.87 -11.79 50.16
N THR A 147 -47.09 -10.89 49.19
CA THR A 147 -46.84 -11.21 47.78
C THR A 147 -45.36 -11.46 47.49
N GLN A 148 -44.45 -10.67 48.08
CA GLN A 148 -43.01 -10.90 47.97
C GLN A 148 -42.61 -12.23 48.60
N LEU A 149 -43.12 -12.54 49.80
CA LEU A 149 -42.87 -13.82 50.47
C LEU A 149 -43.33 -14.99 49.59
N ASN A 150 -44.54 -14.95 49.06
CA ASN A 150 -45.05 -16.02 48.19
C ASN A 150 -44.23 -16.16 46.90
N ILE A 151 -43.76 -15.05 46.30
CA ILE A 151 -42.84 -15.10 45.16
C ILE A 151 -41.54 -15.78 45.57
N THR A 152 -40.93 -15.38 46.68
CA THR A 152 -39.66 -15.98 47.15
C THR A 152 -39.81 -17.44 47.56
N GLU A 153 -40.94 -17.84 48.14
CA GLU A 153 -41.25 -19.23 48.46
C GLU A 153 -41.40 -20.07 47.19
N ASN A 154 -42.07 -19.54 46.17
CA ASN A 154 -42.19 -20.19 44.87
C ASN A 154 -40.83 -20.31 44.17
N GLU A 155 -40.01 -19.26 44.19
CA GLU A 155 -38.62 -19.32 43.70
C GLU A 155 -37.81 -20.37 44.45
N CYS A 156 -37.88 -20.41 45.78
CA CYS A 156 -37.24 -21.43 46.60
C CYS A 156 -37.73 -22.83 46.23
N GLN A 157 -39.03 -23.00 45.99
CA GLN A 157 -39.60 -24.27 45.58
C GLN A 157 -39.14 -24.66 44.17
N ASN A 158 -39.02 -23.71 43.24
CA ASN A 158 -38.48 -23.95 41.91
C ASN A 158 -37.00 -24.33 41.98
N TYR A 159 -36.19 -23.67 42.80
CA TYR A 159 -34.80 -24.05 43.03
C TYR A 159 -34.69 -25.45 43.66
N LYS A 160 -35.56 -25.79 44.63
CA LYS A 160 -35.63 -27.16 45.19
C LYS A 160 -35.99 -28.18 44.11
N ASN A 161 -36.98 -27.90 43.29
CA ASN A 161 -37.39 -28.77 42.18
C ASN A 161 -36.26 -28.92 41.14
N CYS A 162 -35.53 -27.84 40.81
CA CYS A 162 -34.36 -27.89 39.93
C CYS A 162 -33.21 -28.70 40.56
N LEU A 163 -32.98 -28.58 41.87
CA LEU A 163 -31.99 -29.38 42.60
C LEU A 163 -32.39 -30.85 42.66
N GLU A 164 -33.67 -31.15 42.89
CA GLU A 164 -34.21 -32.50 42.84
C GLU A 164 -34.05 -33.08 41.43
N LEU A 165 -34.39 -32.32 40.39
CA LEU A 165 -34.17 -32.71 39.00
C LEU A 165 -32.69 -32.94 38.70
N LEU A 166 -31.78 -32.09 39.19
CA LEU A 166 -30.33 -32.27 39.07
C LEU A 166 -29.82 -33.48 39.86
N SER A 167 -30.47 -33.85 40.96
CA SER A 167 -30.14 -35.04 41.75
C SER A 167 -30.73 -36.33 41.16
N GLN A 168 -31.85 -36.22 40.41
CA GLN A 168 -32.55 -37.31 39.75
C GLN A 168 -32.05 -37.57 38.33
N LEU A 169 -31.50 -36.55 37.66
CA LEU A 169 -30.58 -36.75 36.56
C LEU A 169 -29.51 -37.69 37.12
N GLN A 170 -29.59 -38.96 36.70
CA GLN A 170 -28.57 -39.94 37.02
C GLN A 170 -27.24 -39.26 36.72
N GLU A 171 -26.28 -39.43 37.62
CA GLU A 171 -24.89 -39.14 37.31
C GLU A 171 -24.60 -39.85 35.99
N GLU A 172 -24.73 -39.17 34.83
CA GLU A 172 -24.20 -39.68 33.58
C GLU A 172 -22.75 -40.00 33.92
N ASP A 173 -22.42 -41.30 33.82
CA ASP A 173 -21.48 -41.94 34.72
C ASP A 173 -20.28 -41.01 34.94
N LYS A 174 -20.08 -40.47 36.15
CA LYS A 174 -18.93 -39.58 36.40
C LYS A 174 -17.62 -40.21 35.90
N GLY A 175 -17.56 -41.55 35.89
CA GLY A 175 -16.50 -42.33 35.25
C GLY A 175 -16.42 -42.20 33.71
N THR A 176 -17.53 -42.19 32.96
CA THR A 176 -17.52 -41.95 31.51
C THR A 176 -17.11 -40.51 31.19
N LEU A 177 -17.61 -39.51 31.92
CA LEU A 177 -17.16 -38.11 31.75
C LEU A 177 -15.67 -37.93 32.07
N LEU A 178 -15.18 -38.55 33.15
CA LEU A 178 -13.74 -38.50 33.48
C LEU A 178 -12.89 -39.22 32.42
N SER A 179 -13.39 -40.32 31.86
CA SER A 179 -12.71 -41.04 30.77
C SER A 179 -12.67 -40.20 29.49
N GLN A 180 -13.76 -39.52 29.15
CA GLN A 180 -13.82 -38.60 28.00
C GLN A 180 -12.90 -37.39 28.20
N LEU A 181 -12.86 -36.80 29.40
CA LEU A 181 -11.91 -35.72 29.70
C LEU A 181 -10.46 -36.17 29.57
N GLN A 182 -10.14 -37.39 30.00
CA GLN A 182 -8.81 -37.94 29.85
C GLN A 182 -8.45 -38.21 28.39
N GLN A 183 -9.40 -38.68 27.58
CA GLN A 183 -9.23 -38.84 26.13
C GLN A 183 -8.98 -37.50 25.45
N LEU A 184 -9.82 -36.50 25.72
CA LEU A 184 -9.68 -35.16 25.14
C LEU A 184 -8.35 -34.49 25.53
N ARG A 185 -7.86 -34.69 26.75
CA ARG A 185 -6.52 -34.19 27.15
C ARG A 185 -5.40 -34.87 26.38
N GLN A 186 -5.50 -36.19 26.16
CA GLN A 186 -4.51 -36.91 25.35
C GLN A 186 -4.53 -36.45 23.89
N GLU A 187 -5.71 -36.17 23.35
CA GLU A 187 -5.88 -35.60 22.01
C GLU A 187 -5.31 -34.17 21.93
N GLU A 188 -5.56 -33.33 22.94
CA GLU A 188 -4.98 -31.99 23.05
C GLU A 188 -3.45 -32.05 23.06
N ASP A 189 -2.86 -32.91 23.90
CA ASP A 189 -1.40 -33.08 23.98
C ASP A 189 -0.81 -33.57 22.65
N GLN A 190 -1.50 -34.49 21.95
CA GLN A 190 -1.09 -34.97 20.62
C GLN A 190 -1.13 -33.85 19.59
N LEU A 191 -2.21 -33.08 19.55
CA LEU A 191 -2.36 -31.96 18.62
C LEU A 191 -1.33 -30.86 18.87
N ILE A 192 -0.99 -30.58 20.13
CA ILE A 192 0.08 -29.63 20.48
C ILE A 192 1.42 -30.11 19.93
N GLN A 193 1.77 -31.39 20.09
CA GLN A 193 3.01 -31.94 19.55
C GLN A 193 3.06 -31.88 18.01
N GLU A 194 1.93 -32.15 17.35
CA GLU A 194 1.81 -32.01 15.89
C GLU A 194 2.00 -30.55 15.45
N LEU A 195 1.40 -29.59 16.17
CA LEU A 195 1.58 -28.16 15.89
C LEU A 195 3.03 -27.72 16.05
N GLU A 196 3.69 -28.09 17.14
CA GLU A 196 5.11 -27.77 17.35
C GLU A 196 6.02 -28.35 16.25
N ALA A 197 5.71 -29.57 15.77
CA ALA A 197 6.45 -30.19 14.67
C ALA A 197 6.25 -29.41 13.36
N ILE A 198 5.01 -28.99 13.07
CA ILE A 198 4.69 -28.19 11.89
C ILE A 198 5.36 -26.81 11.97
N GLU A 199 5.36 -26.16 13.14
CA GLU A 199 6.02 -24.86 13.32
C GLU A 199 7.52 -24.93 13.04
N LYS A 200 8.22 -25.95 13.56
CA LYS A 200 9.64 -26.20 13.25
C LYS A 200 9.87 -26.41 11.76
N GLN A 201 8.99 -27.14 11.08
CA GLN A 201 9.07 -27.33 9.63
C GLN A 201 8.85 -26.01 8.88
N ARG A 202 7.90 -25.17 9.32
CA ARG A 202 7.66 -23.84 8.73
C ARG A 202 8.86 -22.92 8.89
N GLU A 203 9.51 -22.93 10.05
CA GLU A 203 10.74 -22.17 10.29
C GLU A 203 11.88 -22.62 9.38
N ALA A 204 12.08 -23.95 9.22
CA ALA A 204 13.08 -24.49 8.32
C ALA A 204 12.83 -24.07 6.86
N VAL A 205 11.59 -24.21 6.38
CA VAL A 205 11.21 -23.79 5.02
C VAL A 205 11.34 -22.28 4.83
N ALA A 206 11.06 -21.47 5.86
CA ALA A 206 11.24 -20.03 5.80
C ALA A 206 12.71 -19.63 5.65
N MET A 207 13.62 -20.34 6.32
CA MET A 207 15.06 -20.15 6.16
C MET A 207 15.53 -20.52 4.74
N GLU A 208 15.12 -21.68 4.23
CA GLU A 208 15.44 -22.12 2.86
C GLU A 208 14.90 -21.14 1.80
N LEU A 209 13.69 -20.61 1.99
CA LEU A 209 13.13 -19.57 1.12
C LEU A 209 13.94 -18.27 1.19
N GLY A 210 14.46 -17.90 2.36
CA GLY A 210 15.34 -16.74 2.52
C GLY A 210 16.64 -16.90 1.73
N GLU A 211 17.27 -18.06 1.82
CA GLU A 211 18.48 -18.39 1.07
C GLU A 211 18.22 -18.37 -0.44
N ALA A 212 17.16 -19.06 -0.89
CA ALA A 212 16.76 -19.08 -2.30
C ALA A 212 16.48 -17.68 -2.86
N ARG A 213 15.86 -16.79 -2.07
CA ARG A 213 15.64 -15.39 -2.47
C ARG A 213 16.95 -14.62 -2.63
N SER A 214 17.90 -14.80 -1.72
CA SER A 214 19.20 -14.11 -1.83
C SER A 214 19.99 -14.61 -3.04
N HIS A 215 19.95 -15.92 -3.33
CA HIS A 215 20.53 -16.49 -4.54
C HIS A 215 19.84 -15.97 -5.82
N ALA A 216 18.51 -15.87 -5.84
CA ALA A 216 17.78 -15.31 -6.98
C ALA A 216 18.19 -13.85 -7.25
N GLN A 217 18.34 -13.02 -6.20
CA GLN A 217 18.79 -11.64 -6.35
C GLN A 217 20.22 -11.52 -6.89
N GLN A 218 21.11 -12.44 -6.50
CA GLN A 218 22.47 -12.49 -7.04
C GLN A 218 22.45 -12.85 -8.52
N LEU A 219 21.66 -13.85 -8.92
CA LEU A 219 21.49 -14.25 -10.32
C LEU A 219 20.90 -13.10 -11.16
N ASP A 220 19.89 -12.39 -10.67
CA ASP A 220 19.32 -11.23 -11.38
C ASP A 220 20.38 -10.15 -11.64
N ALA A 221 21.29 -9.92 -10.68
CA ALA A 221 22.38 -8.96 -10.84
C ALA A 221 23.41 -9.41 -11.87
N GLU A 222 23.75 -10.71 -11.90
CA GLU A 222 24.62 -11.30 -12.91
C GLU A 222 23.99 -11.26 -14.30
N GLU A 223 22.70 -11.62 -14.42
CA GLU A 223 21.94 -11.53 -15.68
C GLU A 223 21.97 -10.10 -16.24
N LEU A 224 21.78 -9.09 -15.38
CA LEU A 224 21.86 -7.70 -15.80
C LEU A 224 23.26 -7.31 -16.31
N GLN A 225 24.32 -7.85 -15.71
CA GLN A 225 25.69 -7.63 -16.19
C GLN A 225 25.88 -8.27 -17.57
N TYR A 226 25.48 -9.54 -17.72
CA TYR A 226 25.55 -10.23 -19.01
C TYR A 226 24.74 -9.54 -20.10
N GLN A 227 23.56 -8.98 -19.77
CA GLN A 227 22.76 -8.21 -20.73
C GLN A 227 23.49 -6.95 -21.21
N LYS A 228 24.21 -6.24 -20.34
CA LYS A 228 25.00 -5.07 -20.72
C LYS A 228 26.14 -5.47 -21.67
N GLU A 229 26.89 -6.51 -21.32
CA GLU A 229 27.95 -7.04 -22.19
C GLU A 229 27.40 -7.48 -23.54
N TYR A 230 26.27 -8.18 -23.55
CA TYR A 230 25.59 -8.58 -24.79
C TYR A 230 25.20 -7.37 -25.65
N CYS A 231 24.64 -6.32 -25.06
CA CYS A 231 24.31 -5.09 -25.77
C CYS A 231 25.55 -4.40 -26.35
N GLU A 232 26.66 -4.39 -25.61
CA GLU A 232 27.93 -3.84 -26.09
C GLU A 232 28.49 -4.62 -27.28
N PHE A 233 28.53 -5.96 -27.19
CA PHE A 233 28.93 -6.81 -28.31
C PHE A 233 28.00 -6.63 -29.51
N LYS A 234 26.70 -6.48 -29.28
CA LYS A 234 25.75 -6.26 -30.36
C LYS A 234 25.97 -4.93 -31.06
N ARG A 235 26.31 -3.87 -30.32
CA ARG A 235 26.69 -2.58 -30.90
C ARG A 235 27.95 -2.71 -31.75
N GLN A 236 29.00 -3.33 -31.22
CA GLN A 236 30.25 -3.56 -31.96
C GLN A 236 30.02 -4.34 -33.26
N GLN A 237 29.15 -5.36 -33.22
CA GLN A 237 28.77 -6.10 -34.43
C GLN A 237 28.13 -5.18 -35.48
N LEU A 238 27.20 -4.30 -35.08
CA LEU A 238 26.54 -3.38 -36.00
C LEU A 238 27.53 -2.37 -36.60
N ASP A 239 28.46 -1.86 -35.78
CA ASP A 239 29.51 -0.94 -36.25
C ASP A 239 30.39 -1.63 -37.32
N LEU A 240 30.81 -2.87 -37.07
CA LEU A 240 31.59 -3.66 -38.02
C LEU A 240 30.79 -3.99 -39.29
N ASP A 241 29.50 -4.29 -39.19
CA ASP A 241 28.64 -4.54 -40.35
C ASP A 241 28.51 -3.28 -41.22
N ASP A 242 28.47 -2.09 -40.63
CA ASP A 242 28.42 -0.83 -41.37
C ASP A 242 29.77 -0.49 -42.01
N GLU A 243 30.88 -0.77 -41.33
CA GLU A 243 32.23 -0.69 -41.92
C GLU A 243 32.38 -1.64 -43.11
N LEU A 244 31.92 -2.88 -42.99
CA LEU A 244 31.94 -3.86 -44.08
C LEU A 244 31.13 -3.38 -45.29
N LYS A 245 29.93 -2.85 -45.07
CA LYS A 245 29.12 -2.26 -46.17
C LYS A 245 29.82 -1.08 -46.82
N SER A 246 30.47 -0.23 -46.04
CA SER A 246 31.23 0.92 -46.56
C SER A 246 32.37 0.46 -47.47
N VAL A 247 33.16 -0.52 -47.02
CA VAL A 247 34.25 -1.10 -47.81
C VAL A 247 33.73 -1.80 -49.06
N ASP A 248 32.64 -2.56 -48.98
CA ASP A 248 32.03 -3.20 -50.15
C ASP A 248 31.57 -2.16 -51.20
N ASN A 249 30.98 -1.05 -50.75
CA ASN A 249 30.61 0.06 -51.63
C ASN A 249 31.83 0.68 -52.34
N GLN A 250 32.93 0.88 -51.61
CA GLN A 250 34.18 1.37 -52.20
C GLN A 250 34.75 0.37 -53.21
N MET A 251 34.73 -0.92 -52.89
CA MET A 251 35.17 -1.99 -53.79
C MET A 251 34.34 -1.98 -55.08
N ARG A 252 33.01 -1.91 -54.98
CA ARG A 252 32.09 -1.83 -56.14
C ARG A 252 32.34 -0.59 -56.98
N TYR A 253 32.60 0.56 -56.35
CA TYR A 253 32.96 1.79 -57.06
C TYR A 253 34.25 1.59 -57.87
N CYS A 254 35.31 1.10 -57.24
CA CYS A 254 36.59 0.82 -57.89
C CYS A 254 36.45 -0.20 -59.03
N GLN A 255 35.70 -1.28 -58.82
CA GLN A 255 35.39 -2.27 -59.86
C GLN A 255 34.68 -1.63 -61.06
N THR A 256 33.69 -0.78 -60.81
CA THR A 256 32.97 -0.07 -61.88
C THR A 256 33.91 0.85 -62.66
N GLN A 257 34.83 1.55 -61.98
CA GLN A 257 35.84 2.38 -62.67
C GLN A 257 36.81 1.53 -63.47
N LEU A 258 37.27 0.40 -62.94
CA LEU A 258 38.12 -0.54 -63.66
C LEU A 258 37.42 -1.09 -64.91
N ASP A 259 36.13 -1.42 -64.80
CA ASP A 259 35.34 -1.90 -65.94
C ASP A 259 35.15 -0.81 -67.00
N ARG A 260 34.98 0.45 -66.57
CA ARG A 260 34.98 1.60 -67.50
C ARG A 260 36.32 1.71 -68.21
N LEU A 261 37.44 1.67 -67.49
CA LEU A 261 38.79 1.75 -68.05
C LEU A 261 39.10 0.59 -69.01
N LYS A 262 38.68 -0.63 -68.67
CA LYS A 262 38.81 -1.81 -69.55
C LYS A 262 38.00 -1.67 -70.83
N LYS A 263 36.77 -1.13 -70.74
CA LYS A 263 35.90 -0.88 -71.89
C LYS A 263 36.43 0.27 -72.76
N THR A 264 37.07 1.28 -72.17
CA THR A 264 37.71 2.37 -72.91
C THR A 264 39.06 1.91 -73.47
N ASN A 265 39.03 1.17 -74.57
CA ASN A 265 40.23 0.98 -75.36
C ASN A 265 40.60 2.32 -76.01
N VAL A 266 41.79 2.85 -75.68
CA VAL A 266 42.30 4.13 -76.20
C VAL A 266 42.23 4.18 -77.72
N PHE A 267 42.52 3.08 -78.42
CA PHE A 267 42.45 3.04 -79.89
C PHE A 267 41.03 3.19 -80.44
N ASN A 268 40.02 2.63 -79.75
CA ASN A 268 38.62 2.78 -80.15
C ASN A 268 38.08 4.17 -79.82
N ALA A 269 38.62 4.82 -78.79
CA ALA A 269 38.26 6.18 -78.41
C ALA A 269 38.92 7.23 -79.32
N THR A 270 40.16 7.02 -79.75
CA THR A 270 40.89 7.97 -80.60
C THR A 270 40.60 7.79 -82.09
N PHE A 271 40.25 6.58 -82.54
CA PHE A 271 39.94 6.28 -83.95
C PHE A 271 38.65 5.48 -84.05
N HIS A 272 37.52 6.19 -84.03
CA HIS A 272 36.21 5.58 -84.13
C HIS A 272 35.88 5.26 -85.59
N ILE A 273 36.09 4.02 -86.00
CA ILE A 273 35.69 3.52 -87.34
C ILE A 273 34.27 2.97 -87.27
N TRP A 274 33.36 3.61 -87.98
CA TRP A 274 31.95 3.23 -88.10
C TRP A 274 31.47 3.30 -89.55
N HIS A 275 30.22 2.95 -89.81
CA HIS A 275 29.61 3.13 -91.12
C HIS A 275 28.45 4.13 -91.03
N SER A 276 28.36 5.01 -92.01
CA SER A 276 27.22 5.91 -92.22
C SER A 276 26.61 5.60 -93.58
N GLY A 277 25.54 4.79 -93.58
CA GLY A 277 24.91 4.29 -94.80
C GLY A 277 25.87 3.41 -95.63
N GLN A 278 26.25 3.91 -96.81
CA GLN A 278 27.15 3.23 -97.75
C GLN A 278 28.63 3.64 -97.59
N PHE A 279 28.94 4.58 -96.69
CA PHE A 279 30.30 5.06 -96.46
C PHE A 279 30.90 4.48 -95.16
N GLY A 280 32.17 4.12 -95.22
CA GLY A 280 32.99 3.97 -94.01
C GLY A 280 33.36 5.35 -93.46
N THR A 281 33.25 5.54 -92.16
CA THR A 281 33.59 6.79 -91.46
C THR A 281 34.67 6.54 -90.43
N ILE A 282 35.62 7.46 -90.29
CA ILE A 282 36.64 7.46 -89.23
C ILE A 282 36.58 8.80 -88.48
N ASN A 283 36.38 8.79 -87.17
CA ASN A 283 36.19 9.99 -86.34
C ASN A 283 35.17 10.98 -86.96
N ASN A 284 34.07 10.44 -87.48
CA ASN A 284 32.98 11.14 -88.17
C ASN A 284 33.31 11.68 -89.59
N PHE A 285 34.49 11.44 -90.15
CA PHE A 285 34.81 11.80 -91.55
C PHE A 285 34.47 10.66 -92.51
N ARG A 286 33.74 10.95 -93.59
CA ARG A 286 33.33 9.95 -94.60
C ARG A 286 34.44 9.67 -95.60
N LEU A 287 34.80 8.40 -95.73
CA LEU A 287 35.78 7.93 -96.69
C LEU A 287 35.06 7.42 -97.95
N GLY A 288 34.90 8.31 -98.92
CA GLY A 288 34.38 7.96 -100.24
C GLY A 288 33.52 9.04 -100.84
N ARG A 289 33.19 8.87 -102.12
CA ARG A 289 32.24 9.72 -102.85
C ARG A 289 31.26 8.83 -103.59
N LEU A 290 29.97 9.15 -103.52
CA LEU A 290 28.97 8.53 -104.37
C LEU A 290 28.37 9.58 -105.31
N PRO A 291 27.86 9.19 -106.49
CA PRO A 291 27.19 10.12 -107.40
C PRO A 291 25.98 10.83 -106.76
N SER A 292 25.33 10.20 -105.77
CA SER A 292 24.18 10.74 -105.05
C SER A 292 24.53 11.69 -103.91
N VAL A 293 25.73 11.58 -103.32
CA VAL A 293 26.19 12.42 -102.20
C VAL A 293 27.66 12.78 -102.45
N PRO A 294 27.94 13.98 -102.99
CA PRO A 294 29.31 14.46 -103.14
C PRO A 294 29.87 14.84 -101.76
N VAL A 295 30.92 14.13 -101.34
CA VAL A 295 31.71 14.45 -100.14
C VAL A 295 32.87 15.36 -100.57
N GLU A 296 33.17 16.38 -99.78
CA GLU A 296 34.26 17.31 -100.06
C GLU A 296 35.64 16.62 -99.97
N TRP A 297 36.57 17.01 -100.86
CA TRP A 297 37.93 16.47 -100.85
C TRP A 297 38.65 16.72 -99.53
N ASN A 298 38.36 17.82 -98.82
CA ASN A 298 38.93 18.10 -97.51
C ASN A 298 38.50 17.07 -96.45
N GLU A 299 37.25 16.60 -96.50
CA GLU A 299 36.72 15.56 -95.58
C GLU A 299 37.37 14.19 -95.87
N ILE A 300 37.53 13.86 -97.15
CA ILE A 300 38.20 12.62 -97.60
C ILE A 300 39.69 12.65 -97.21
N ASN A 301 40.36 13.78 -97.42
CA ASN A 301 41.76 13.99 -97.09
C ASN A 301 42.00 13.96 -95.57
N ALA A 302 41.09 14.55 -94.78
CA ALA A 302 41.10 14.43 -93.32
C ALA A 302 40.90 12.97 -92.88
N ALA A 303 39.97 12.23 -93.51
CA ALA A 303 39.78 10.81 -93.24
C ALA A 303 41.06 10.00 -93.53
N TRP A 304 41.73 10.25 -94.67
CA TRP A 304 43.03 9.64 -94.99
C TRP A 304 44.13 10.03 -94.00
N GLY A 305 44.11 11.27 -93.50
CA GLY A 305 44.99 11.70 -92.43
C GLY A 305 44.84 10.90 -91.16
N GLN A 306 43.59 10.70 -90.74
CA GLN A 306 43.24 9.91 -89.57
C GLN A 306 43.59 8.41 -89.75
N THR A 307 43.41 7.85 -90.95
CA THR A 307 43.78 6.44 -91.23
C THR A 307 45.29 6.22 -91.22
N VAL A 308 46.08 7.15 -91.79
CA VAL A 308 47.55 7.09 -91.75
C VAL A 308 48.05 7.23 -90.31
N LEU A 309 47.46 8.14 -89.53
CA LEU A 309 47.80 8.31 -88.11
C LEU A 309 47.48 7.05 -87.29
N LEU A 310 46.32 6.43 -87.53
CA LEU A 310 45.95 5.15 -86.91
C LEU A 310 46.98 4.05 -87.25
N LEU A 311 47.33 3.90 -88.53
CA LEU A 311 48.29 2.88 -88.97
C LEU A 311 49.69 3.12 -88.37
N HIS A 312 50.12 4.38 -88.31
CA HIS A 312 51.38 4.77 -87.65
C HIS A 312 51.35 4.46 -86.14
N ALA A 313 50.25 4.76 -85.45
CA ALA A 313 50.09 4.45 -84.02
C ALA A 313 50.07 2.94 -83.75
N LEU A 314 49.41 2.14 -84.60
CA LEU A 314 49.41 0.67 -84.51
C LEU A 314 50.79 0.07 -84.78
N ALA A 315 51.49 0.57 -85.80
CA ALA A 315 52.85 0.13 -86.12
C ALA A 315 53.82 0.41 -84.96
N ASN A 316 53.74 1.60 -84.36
CA ASN A 316 54.53 1.93 -83.18
C ASN A 316 54.19 1.08 -81.96
N LYS A 317 52.90 0.77 -81.72
CA LYS A 317 52.48 -0.10 -80.61
C LYS A 317 53.00 -1.53 -80.77
N MET A 318 52.98 -2.07 -81.99
CA MET A 318 53.46 -3.42 -82.30
C MET A 318 54.98 -3.49 -82.56
N GLY A 319 55.68 -2.35 -82.53
CA GLY A 319 57.10 -2.26 -82.86
C GLY A 319 57.44 -2.63 -84.32
N LEU A 320 56.46 -2.59 -85.23
CA LEU A 320 56.64 -2.98 -86.62
C LEU A 320 57.18 -1.81 -87.44
N ARG A 321 58.32 -2.04 -88.11
CA ARG A 321 58.86 -1.12 -89.12
C ARG A 321 58.49 -1.62 -90.50
N PHE A 322 57.77 -0.79 -91.26
CA PHE A 322 57.46 -1.07 -92.66
C PHE A 322 58.75 -1.07 -93.51
N GLN A 323 58.89 -2.07 -94.38
CA GLN A 323 60.13 -2.29 -95.14
C GLN A 323 60.25 -1.42 -96.40
N ARG A 324 59.12 -1.14 -97.07
CA ARG A 324 59.11 -0.43 -98.36
C ARG A 324 58.67 1.02 -98.27
N TYR A 325 57.86 1.36 -97.26
CA TYR A 325 57.23 2.66 -97.14
C TYR A 325 57.39 3.21 -95.73
N ARG A 326 57.57 4.52 -95.60
CA ARG A 326 57.50 5.24 -94.34
C ARG A 326 56.21 6.06 -94.32
N LEU A 327 55.46 5.94 -93.23
CA LEU A 327 54.24 6.72 -93.01
C LEU A 327 54.61 8.08 -92.39
N VAL A 328 54.14 9.18 -92.97
CA VAL A 328 54.25 10.52 -92.40
C VAL A 328 52.84 11.10 -92.24
N PRO A 329 52.25 11.00 -91.03
CA PRO A 329 50.96 11.62 -90.76
C PRO A 329 51.12 13.15 -90.69
N TYR A 330 50.47 13.87 -91.62
CA TYR A 330 50.49 15.34 -91.69
C TYR A 330 49.05 15.88 -91.81
N GLY A 331 48.19 15.46 -90.88
CA GLY A 331 46.78 15.84 -90.87
C GLY A 331 46.12 15.55 -92.24
N ASN A 332 45.50 16.57 -92.83
CA ASN A 332 44.77 16.45 -94.09
C ASN A 332 45.66 16.22 -95.32
N HIS A 333 46.99 16.38 -95.22
CA HIS A 333 47.92 16.12 -96.34
C HIS A 333 48.91 15.02 -95.98
N SER A 334 48.40 13.92 -95.44
CA SER A 334 49.25 12.77 -95.09
C SER A 334 49.74 12.03 -96.34
N TYR A 335 51.01 11.62 -96.34
CA TYR A 335 51.64 10.96 -97.48
C TYR A 335 52.55 9.80 -97.04
N LEU A 336 52.93 8.96 -98.01
CA LEU A 336 53.83 7.82 -97.81
C LEU A 336 55.12 8.04 -98.61
N GLU A 337 56.25 7.89 -97.97
CA GLU A 337 57.56 7.94 -98.63
C GLU A 337 58.01 6.51 -99.00
N SER A 338 58.30 6.25 -100.27
CA SER A 338 58.92 5.00 -100.69
C SER A 338 60.41 5.00 -100.34
N LEU A 339 60.87 3.96 -99.64
CA LEU A 339 62.29 3.80 -99.29
C LEU A 339 63.12 3.32 -100.49
N THR A 340 62.49 2.76 -101.53
CA THR A 340 63.17 2.24 -102.72
C THR A 340 63.24 3.24 -103.88
N ASP A 341 62.33 4.21 -103.95
CA ASP A 341 62.25 5.21 -105.02
C ASP A 341 62.37 6.64 -104.46
N LYS A 342 63.59 7.07 -104.12
CA LYS A 342 63.85 8.48 -103.72
C LYS A 342 63.84 9.48 -104.89
N SER A 343 63.53 9.06 -106.11
CA SER A 343 63.75 9.86 -107.33
C SER A 343 62.52 10.60 -107.89
N LYS A 344 61.33 10.54 -107.27
CA LYS A 344 60.10 11.15 -107.84
C LYS A 344 59.30 12.12 -106.95
N VAL A 345 59.77 12.49 -105.76
CA VAL A 345 59.00 13.35 -104.83
C VAL A 345 59.34 14.86 -104.92
N ILE A 346 60.18 15.29 -105.88
CA ILE A 346 60.62 16.71 -105.96
C ILE A 346 59.63 17.65 -106.69
N CYS A 347 58.50 17.17 -107.23
CA CYS A 347 57.71 17.99 -108.17
C CYS A 347 56.56 18.84 -107.59
N GLN A 348 56.46 19.11 -106.28
CA GLN A 348 55.38 19.98 -105.75
C GLN A 348 55.80 21.05 -104.72
N GLU A 349 57.09 21.34 -104.55
CA GLU A 349 57.56 22.50 -103.77
C GLU A 349 58.45 23.42 -104.61
N GLN A 350 57.87 24.10 -105.59
CA GLN A 350 58.42 25.35 -106.12
C GLN A 350 57.26 26.30 -106.41
N ASP A 351 56.84 27.04 -105.38
CA ASP A 351 56.27 28.38 -105.53
C ASP A 351 56.10 29.02 -104.14
N GLN A 352 57.20 29.47 -103.53
CA GLN A 352 57.26 30.72 -102.76
C GLN A 352 58.69 31.27 -102.75
N PRO A 353 58.89 32.58 -103.01
CA PRO A 353 60.21 33.20 -103.02
C PRO A 353 60.70 33.51 -101.60
N SER A 354 61.97 33.21 -101.39
CA SER A 354 62.78 33.56 -100.23
C SER A 354 62.89 35.08 -100.06
N LEU A 355 62.38 35.60 -98.94
CA LEU A 355 62.80 36.88 -98.38
C LEU A 355 63.68 36.60 -97.16
N ILE A 356 64.95 36.93 -97.33
CA ILE A 356 66.02 36.83 -96.36
C ILE A 356 66.07 38.13 -95.54
N LEU A 357 66.45 38.00 -94.26
CA LEU A 357 67.22 38.91 -93.39
C LEU A 357 66.44 39.55 -92.22
N PRO A 358 67.12 39.86 -91.09
CA PRO A 358 68.25 39.16 -90.45
C PRO A 358 68.16 39.09 -88.90
N THR A 359 69.21 38.49 -88.33
CA THR A 359 69.67 38.29 -86.93
C THR A 359 69.10 37.12 -86.16
#